data_AF-A0A1V1PF47-F1
#
_entry.id   AF-A0A1V1PF47-F1
#
_cell.length_a   1.000
_cell.length_b   1.000
_cell.length_c   1.000
_cell.angle_alpha   90.00
_cell.angle_beta   90.00
_cell.angle_gamma   90.00
#
_symmetry.space_group_name_H-M   'P 1'
#
loop_
_entity.id
_entity.type
_entity.pdbx_description
1 polymer ?
#
loop_
_entity_poly.entity_id
_entity_poly.type
_entity_poly.pdbx_seq_one_letter_code
_entity_poly.pdbx_strand_id
1 'polypeptide(L)'
;MQNYYDIAMKEEFNNLFEKLDIGKNPTDLHNQYFVLTLDFSCVRTEGGVDVIERSLYSHINASIQAFGIKYRTFLNDIIEVNDNNSMWSFYSLLSSVLSTPYKLYLMIDEYDSFANSVLVSGEQSEYQSLVGQNGLLRYIFREFKSATRGKGIDRIFATGVSPIVMSDVSSGANILQNRSQAIQLNQLCGLTHDEVKHLLHQTCRACQLPESKYHEALGMMEQWYEGYSFDFSQHEHLYNPTLCFYFLQHLKELCTYPRKILDANLAPDAEKLAFIKSMPGGDDILWQLIEGKNILLSEIHDDFGLKHMLDAAVQDLSFIASYLWYGGVLSIKGETGMGKLLLNVPNLVIKKLYIEESRRQLLPDAQLKNMANDVSAQLCEKSNMAPLAQFVEKNILPIFSNRDYKYANELTIKTIFLTLLHQDIFFMVASEQEHRRGYADLALIVRPDCRKYKLFDMVIEFKYLSLKDLGMSGVELRKKTTQDLKALACVKEMLTDARNQSIRYAESIADEFQISHKQIKKWAVVALGFERIIWQDVISHQL
;
A
#
# COMPACT_ATOMS: atom_id res chain seq x y z
N MET A 1 -20.09 -13.97 -3.77
CA MET A 1 -21.46 -13.64 -3.28
C MET A 1 -22.51 -13.69 -4.37
N GLN A 2 -22.31 -13.05 -5.53
CA GLN A 2 -23.27 -13.08 -6.65
C GLN A 2 -23.85 -14.47 -6.91
N ASN A 3 -23.01 -15.46 -7.21
CA ASN A 3 -23.49 -16.80 -7.58
C ASN A 3 -24.18 -17.58 -6.45
N TYR A 4 -23.92 -17.21 -5.19
CA TYR A 4 -24.46 -17.93 -4.03
C TYR A 4 -25.93 -17.56 -3.77
N TYR A 5 -26.29 -16.29 -3.96
CA TYR A 5 -27.64 -15.79 -3.70
C TYR A 5 -28.55 -15.81 -4.93
N ASP A 6 -27.95 -15.88 -6.12
CA ASP A 6 -28.64 -15.80 -7.40
C ASP A 6 -29.52 -17.03 -7.68
N ILE A 7 -30.82 -16.82 -7.93
CA ILE A 7 -31.77 -17.89 -8.28
C ILE A 7 -31.36 -18.64 -9.55
N ALA A 8 -30.72 -17.98 -10.51
CA ALA A 8 -30.31 -18.58 -11.77
C ALA A 8 -29.16 -19.59 -11.59
N MET A 9 -28.47 -19.54 -10.45
CA MET A 9 -27.33 -20.41 -10.12
C MET A 9 -27.72 -21.63 -9.28
N LYS A 10 -29.03 -21.86 -9.09
CA LYS A 10 -29.54 -22.94 -8.22
C LYS A 10 -29.09 -24.34 -8.66
N GLU A 11 -29.09 -24.60 -9.97
CA GLU A 11 -28.65 -25.89 -10.52
C GLU A 11 -27.13 -26.08 -10.42
N GLU A 12 -26.37 -24.98 -10.42
CA GLU A 12 -24.91 -24.97 -10.31
C GLU A 12 -24.40 -24.94 -8.86
N PHE A 13 -25.30 -24.87 -7.88
CA PHE A 13 -24.94 -24.68 -6.47
C PHE A 13 -23.94 -25.74 -5.98
N ASN A 14 -24.20 -27.01 -6.24
CA ASN A 14 -23.32 -28.10 -5.81
C ASN A 14 -21.96 -28.02 -6.52
N ASN A 15 -21.96 -27.73 -7.84
CA ASN A 15 -20.71 -27.61 -8.62
C ASN A 15 -19.80 -26.51 -8.07
N LEU A 16 -20.38 -25.39 -7.64
CA LEU A 16 -19.65 -24.23 -7.15
C LEU A 16 -19.28 -24.32 -5.67
N PHE A 17 -20.16 -24.87 -4.82
CA PHE A 17 -20.06 -24.70 -3.37
C PHE A 17 -19.93 -26.00 -2.57
N GLU A 18 -20.23 -27.19 -3.10
CA GLU A 18 -20.30 -28.45 -2.33
C GLU A 18 -19.05 -28.71 -1.46
N LYS A 19 -17.87 -28.36 -1.98
CA LYS A 19 -16.59 -28.58 -1.30
C LYS A 19 -16.26 -27.51 -0.25
N LEU A 20 -16.96 -26.38 -0.28
CA LEU A 20 -16.76 -25.22 0.58
C LEU A 20 -17.67 -25.30 1.81
N ASP A 21 -17.29 -24.63 2.88
CA ASP A 21 -18.07 -24.62 4.13
C ASP A 21 -19.49 -24.08 3.92
N ILE A 22 -19.66 -23.10 3.05
CA ILE A 22 -20.95 -22.49 2.71
C ILE A 22 -21.85 -23.38 1.83
N GLY A 23 -21.28 -24.37 1.15
CA GLY A 23 -22.07 -25.39 0.43
C GLY A 23 -22.44 -26.58 1.31
N LYS A 24 -21.59 -26.92 2.29
CA LYS A 24 -21.91 -27.92 3.32
C LYS A 24 -22.98 -27.40 4.30
N ASN A 25 -22.97 -26.11 4.60
CA ASN A 25 -23.90 -25.45 5.50
C ASN A 25 -24.54 -24.23 4.81
N PRO A 26 -25.45 -24.44 3.84
CA PRO A 26 -26.10 -23.34 3.15
C PRO A 26 -27.00 -22.56 4.11
N THR A 27 -26.99 -21.23 3.96
CA THR A 27 -27.92 -20.33 4.64
C THR A 27 -29.32 -20.45 4.06
N ASP A 28 -30.35 -20.08 4.81
CA ASP A 28 -31.74 -20.10 4.35
C ASP A 28 -32.00 -19.24 3.11
N LEU A 29 -31.08 -18.36 2.74
CA LEU A 29 -31.22 -17.39 1.65
C LEU A 29 -30.46 -17.77 0.37
N HIS A 30 -29.75 -18.90 0.33
CA HIS A 30 -29.00 -19.34 -0.85
C HIS A 30 -29.93 -19.50 -2.07
N ASN A 31 -29.52 -18.98 -3.23
CA ASN A 31 -30.28 -19.00 -4.48
C ASN A 31 -31.76 -18.55 -4.34
N GLN A 32 -32.03 -17.49 -3.56
CA GLN A 32 -33.39 -16.93 -3.38
C GLN A 32 -33.55 -15.49 -3.89
N TYR A 33 -32.55 -14.94 -4.56
CA TYR A 33 -32.59 -13.55 -5.05
C TYR A 33 -32.36 -13.46 -6.55
N PHE A 34 -33.05 -12.50 -7.17
CA PHE A 34 -32.51 -11.90 -8.38
C PHE A 34 -31.30 -11.03 -7.98
N VAL A 35 -30.19 -11.18 -8.70
CA VAL A 35 -29.00 -10.37 -8.45
C VAL A 35 -28.78 -9.39 -9.61
N LEU A 36 -28.69 -8.11 -9.28
CA LEU A 36 -28.24 -7.04 -10.18
C LEU A 36 -26.90 -6.51 -9.66
N THR A 37 -25.87 -6.58 -10.51
CA THR A 37 -24.53 -6.07 -10.21
C THR A 37 -24.28 -4.81 -11.03
N LEU A 38 -23.84 -3.74 -10.37
CA LEU A 38 -23.42 -2.48 -10.97
C LEU A 38 -21.95 -2.26 -10.66
N ASP A 39 -21.09 -2.26 -11.68
CA ASP A 39 -19.66 -1.99 -11.52
C ASP A 39 -19.35 -0.54 -11.92
N PHE A 40 -19.09 0.33 -10.95
CA PHE A 40 -18.89 1.75 -11.22
C PHE A 40 -17.51 2.09 -11.80
N SER A 41 -16.56 1.14 -11.84
CA SER A 41 -15.29 1.28 -12.57
C SER A 41 -15.50 1.43 -14.08
N CYS A 42 -16.60 0.87 -14.60
CA CYS A 42 -16.97 0.92 -16.01
C CYS A 42 -17.56 2.27 -16.43
N VAL A 43 -17.73 3.22 -15.51
CA VAL A 43 -18.33 4.51 -15.77
C VAL A 43 -17.24 5.54 -16.02
N ARG A 44 -17.31 6.23 -17.16
CA ARG A 44 -16.39 7.31 -17.46
C ARG A 44 -16.57 8.45 -16.46
N THR A 45 -15.48 8.87 -15.83
CA THR A 45 -15.45 9.93 -14.81
C THR A 45 -14.85 11.25 -15.30
N GLU A 46 -14.52 11.34 -16.59
CA GLU A 46 -13.91 12.52 -17.23
C GLU A 46 -14.80 13.13 -18.31
N GLY A 47 -14.69 14.45 -18.48
CA GLY A 47 -15.32 15.19 -19.58
C GLY A 47 -16.61 15.91 -19.20
N GLY A 48 -16.78 16.26 -17.92
CA GLY A 48 -17.91 17.03 -17.43
C GLY A 48 -19.13 16.18 -17.04
N VAL A 49 -19.97 16.79 -16.20
CA VAL A 49 -21.12 16.16 -15.52
C VAL A 49 -22.09 15.49 -16.49
N ASP A 50 -22.40 16.12 -17.63
CA ASP A 50 -23.33 15.57 -18.62
C ASP A 50 -22.80 14.26 -19.25
N VAL A 51 -21.48 14.16 -19.45
CA VAL A 51 -20.85 12.95 -20.01
C VAL A 51 -20.86 11.84 -18.96
N ILE A 52 -20.53 12.18 -17.71
CA ILE A 52 -20.55 11.24 -16.59
C ILE A 52 -21.97 10.73 -16.35
N GLU A 53 -22.98 11.61 -16.38
CA GLU A 53 -24.40 11.24 -16.24
C GLU A 53 -24.84 10.26 -17.33
N ARG A 54 -24.56 10.59 -18.59
CA ARG A 54 -24.87 9.70 -19.72
C ARG A 54 -24.15 8.36 -19.60
N SER A 55 -22.87 8.36 -19.21
CA SER A 55 -22.10 7.14 -19.02
C SER A 55 -22.70 6.27 -17.91
N LEU A 56 -23.07 6.87 -16.79
CA LEU A 56 -23.66 6.16 -15.66
C LEU A 56 -25.05 5.59 -16.01
N TYR A 57 -25.90 6.39 -16.64
CA TYR A 57 -27.22 5.91 -17.07
C TYR A 57 -27.13 4.80 -18.11
N SER A 58 -26.21 4.93 -19.07
CA SER A 58 -25.99 3.90 -20.09
C SER A 58 -25.52 2.59 -19.44
N HIS A 59 -24.61 2.67 -18.47
CA HIS A 59 -24.13 1.50 -17.72
C HIS A 59 -25.26 0.81 -16.95
N ILE A 60 -26.03 1.56 -16.16
CA ILE A 60 -27.17 1.02 -15.40
C ILE A 60 -28.19 0.38 -16.36
N ASN A 61 -28.54 1.05 -17.47
CA ASN A 61 -29.46 0.51 -18.47
C ASN A 61 -28.93 -0.78 -19.11
N ALA A 62 -27.64 -0.83 -19.47
CA ALA A 62 -27.03 -2.03 -20.01
C ALA A 62 -27.07 -3.19 -19.01
N SER A 63 -26.76 -2.95 -17.74
CA SER A 63 -26.88 -3.94 -16.66
C SER A 63 -28.32 -4.43 -16.49
N ILE A 64 -29.32 -3.55 -16.61
CA ILE A 64 -30.74 -3.89 -16.56
C ILE A 64 -31.16 -4.75 -17.76
N GLN A 65 -30.70 -4.42 -18.98
CA GLN A 65 -30.96 -5.22 -20.17
C GLN A 65 -30.38 -6.63 -20.02
N ALA A 66 -29.12 -6.74 -19.59
CA ALA A 66 -28.46 -8.02 -19.34
C ALA A 66 -29.19 -8.84 -18.25
N PHE A 67 -29.66 -8.18 -17.19
CA PHE A 67 -30.51 -8.78 -16.16
C PHE A 67 -31.79 -9.37 -16.78
N GLY A 68 -32.51 -8.60 -17.61
CA GLY A 68 -33.75 -9.08 -18.25
C GLY A 68 -33.52 -10.30 -19.14
N ILE A 69 -32.40 -10.36 -19.86
CA ILE A 69 -32.00 -11.52 -20.67
C ILE A 69 -31.72 -12.72 -19.77
N LYS A 70 -30.89 -12.54 -18.73
CA LYS A 70 -30.48 -13.60 -17.80
C LYS A 70 -31.67 -14.25 -17.11
N TYR A 71 -32.66 -13.46 -16.70
CA TYR A 71 -33.79 -13.93 -15.91
C TYR A 71 -35.08 -14.09 -16.71
N ARG A 72 -35.00 -14.11 -18.05
CA ARG A 72 -36.17 -14.14 -18.94
C ARG A 72 -37.18 -15.26 -18.63
N THR A 73 -36.70 -16.42 -18.17
CA THR A 73 -37.55 -17.57 -17.82
C THR A 73 -38.19 -17.47 -16.43
N PHE A 74 -37.68 -16.59 -15.57
CA PHE A 74 -38.17 -16.38 -14.21
C PHE A 74 -39.10 -15.17 -14.09
N LEU A 75 -38.99 -14.22 -15.02
CA LEU A 75 -39.77 -13.00 -15.04
C LEU A 75 -41.06 -13.19 -15.84
N ASN A 76 -42.16 -12.64 -15.34
CA ASN A 76 -43.46 -12.68 -16.02
C ASN A 76 -43.59 -11.56 -17.07
N ASP A 77 -42.89 -10.44 -16.85
CA ASP A 77 -43.01 -9.23 -17.65
C ASP A 77 -41.66 -8.84 -18.27
N ILE A 78 -41.70 -8.27 -19.48
CA ILE A 78 -40.53 -7.71 -20.14
C ILE A 78 -40.11 -6.43 -19.41
N ILE A 79 -38.83 -6.32 -19.11
CA ILE A 79 -38.26 -5.09 -18.55
C ILE A 79 -38.11 -4.08 -19.67
N GLU A 80 -38.85 -2.98 -19.57
CA GLU A 80 -38.72 -1.85 -20.49
C GLU A 80 -37.52 -0.98 -20.08
N VAL A 81 -36.75 -0.51 -21.06
CA VAL A 81 -35.55 0.30 -20.84
C VAL A 81 -35.68 1.63 -21.56
N ASN A 82 -35.42 2.71 -20.83
CA ASN A 82 -35.40 4.07 -21.32
C ASN A 82 -33.97 4.59 -21.35
N ASP A 83 -33.42 4.78 -22.55
CA ASP A 83 -32.04 5.18 -22.78
C ASP A 83 -31.68 6.54 -22.13
N ASN A 84 -32.68 7.41 -21.93
CA ASN A 84 -32.47 8.75 -21.36
C ASN A 84 -32.71 8.81 -19.84
N ASN A 85 -33.24 7.74 -19.22
CA ASN A 85 -33.53 7.73 -17.79
C ASN A 85 -33.38 6.33 -17.20
N SER A 86 -32.21 6.08 -16.63
CA SER A 86 -31.91 4.77 -16.02
C SER A 86 -32.76 4.44 -14.80
N MET A 87 -33.23 5.45 -14.06
CA MET A 87 -34.09 5.21 -12.89
C MET A 87 -35.50 4.77 -13.31
N TRP A 88 -35.98 5.24 -14.46
CA TRP A 88 -37.21 4.70 -15.03
C TRP A 88 -37.06 3.23 -15.38
N SER A 89 -35.98 2.85 -16.08
CA SER A 89 -35.66 1.45 -16.40
C SER A 89 -35.52 0.62 -15.13
N PHE A 90 -34.92 1.19 -14.09
CA PHE A 90 -34.75 0.53 -12.80
C PHE A 90 -36.10 0.23 -12.12
N TYR A 91 -37.05 1.17 -12.13
CA TYR A 91 -38.40 0.91 -11.62
C TYR A 91 -39.19 -0.07 -12.50
N SER A 92 -38.95 -0.10 -13.81
CA SER A 92 -39.49 -1.13 -14.70
C SER A 92 -38.99 -2.52 -14.30
N LEU A 93 -37.68 -2.67 -14.07
CA LEU A 93 -37.08 -3.91 -13.54
C LEU A 93 -37.72 -4.30 -12.20
N LEU A 94 -37.82 -3.37 -11.26
CA LEU A 94 -38.37 -3.63 -9.93
C LEU A 94 -39.83 -4.09 -10.00
N SER A 95 -40.63 -3.51 -10.90
CA SER A 95 -42.02 -3.92 -11.12
C SER A 95 -42.11 -5.36 -11.62
N SER A 96 -41.24 -5.74 -12.56
CA SER A 96 -41.14 -7.13 -13.04
C SER A 96 -40.67 -8.09 -11.93
N VAL A 97 -39.73 -7.69 -11.07
CA VAL A 97 -39.31 -8.50 -9.92
C VAL A 97 -40.46 -8.69 -8.92
N LEU A 98 -41.23 -7.63 -8.64
CA LEU A 98 -42.36 -7.67 -7.70
C LEU A 98 -43.53 -8.55 -8.16
N SER A 99 -43.64 -8.85 -9.46
CA SER A 99 -44.64 -9.81 -9.96
C SER A 99 -44.26 -11.27 -9.68
N THR A 100 -43.13 -11.50 -9.01
CA THR A 100 -42.62 -12.81 -8.59
C THR A 100 -42.56 -12.90 -7.05
N PRO A 101 -42.41 -14.11 -6.47
CA PRO A 101 -42.22 -14.25 -5.02
C PRO A 101 -40.80 -13.85 -4.55
N TYR A 102 -39.86 -13.60 -5.46
CA TYR A 102 -38.46 -13.31 -5.12
C TYR A 102 -38.21 -11.80 -4.97
N LYS A 103 -37.02 -11.47 -4.45
CA LYS A 103 -36.58 -10.08 -4.25
C LYS A 103 -35.27 -9.81 -4.99
N LEU A 104 -34.95 -8.53 -5.13
CA LEU A 104 -33.70 -8.06 -5.72
C LEU A 104 -32.63 -7.89 -4.64
N TYR A 105 -31.46 -8.46 -4.89
CA TYR A 105 -30.21 -8.13 -4.22
C TYR A 105 -29.38 -7.26 -5.17
N LEU A 106 -29.21 -5.99 -4.81
CA LEU A 106 -28.36 -5.05 -5.52
C LEU A 106 -26.91 -5.14 -5.01
N MET A 107 -25.97 -5.41 -5.91
CA MET A 107 -24.54 -5.37 -5.65
C MET A 107 -23.92 -4.19 -6.40
N ILE A 108 -23.11 -3.39 -5.73
CA ILE A 108 -22.43 -2.22 -6.31
C ILE A 108 -20.93 -2.40 -6.08
N ASP A 109 -20.15 -2.52 -7.15
CA ASP A 109 -18.70 -2.60 -7.07
C ASP A 109 -18.06 -1.25 -7.44
N GLU A 110 -16.89 -1.00 -6.87
CA GLU A 110 -16.15 0.28 -6.92
C GLU A 110 -17.05 1.52 -6.73
N TYR A 111 -17.89 1.54 -5.69
CA TYR A 111 -18.82 2.66 -5.48
C TYR A 111 -18.11 4.02 -5.34
N ASP A 112 -16.83 4.02 -4.95
CA ASP A 112 -15.99 5.19 -4.72
C ASP A 112 -15.11 5.57 -5.92
N SER A 113 -15.19 4.85 -7.06
CA SER A 113 -14.38 5.10 -8.27
C SER A 113 -14.44 6.57 -8.72
N PHE A 114 -15.65 7.17 -8.67
CA PHE A 114 -15.86 8.60 -8.98
C PHE A 114 -15.13 9.56 -8.06
N ALA A 115 -14.94 9.22 -6.78
CA ALA A 115 -14.20 10.07 -5.85
C ALA A 115 -12.70 9.96 -6.09
N ASN A 116 -12.22 8.74 -6.30
CA ASN A 116 -10.81 8.49 -6.55
C ASN A 116 -10.33 9.25 -7.80
N SER A 117 -11.09 9.23 -8.89
CA SER A 117 -10.72 9.94 -10.11
C SER A 117 -10.66 11.47 -9.94
N VAL A 118 -11.60 12.06 -9.19
CA VAL A 118 -11.64 13.53 -9.04
C VAL A 118 -10.66 14.06 -8.00
N LEU A 119 -10.34 13.28 -6.96
CA LEU A 119 -9.25 13.63 -6.03
C LEU A 119 -7.89 13.70 -6.75
N VAL A 120 -7.67 12.81 -7.73
CA VAL A 120 -6.44 12.78 -8.52
C VAL A 120 -6.42 13.88 -9.60
N SER A 121 -7.55 14.16 -10.26
CA SER A 121 -7.61 15.20 -11.31
C SER A 121 -7.59 16.63 -10.77
N GLY A 122 -7.98 16.84 -9.51
CA GLY A 122 -8.06 18.17 -8.88
C GLY A 122 -9.28 19.00 -9.33
N GLU A 123 -10.20 18.41 -10.11
CA GLU A 123 -11.37 19.10 -10.68
C GLU A 123 -12.55 19.16 -9.70
N GLN A 124 -12.40 19.95 -8.64
CA GLN A 124 -13.37 20.09 -7.55
C GLN A 124 -14.81 20.40 -8.00
N SER A 125 -14.98 21.16 -9.09
CA SER A 125 -16.29 21.53 -9.64
C SER A 125 -17.07 20.34 -10.21
N GLU A 126 -16.38 19.34 -10.76
CA GLU A 126 -17.02 18.14 -11.30
C GLU A 126 -17.50 17.24 -10.17
N TYR A 127 -16.67 17.04 -9.14
CA TYR A 127 -17.08 16.24 -7.96
C TYR A 127 -18.26 16.85 -7.22
N GLN A 128 -18.26 18.18 -6.99
CA GLN A 128 -19.36 18.85 -6.32
C GLN A 128 -20.70 18.68 -7.06
N SER A 129 -20.64 18.55 -8.39
CA SER A 129 -21.81 18.29 -9.23
C SER A 129 -22.25 16.82 -9.21
N LEU A 130 -21.37 15.87 -8.84
CA LEU A 130 -21.69 14.44 -8.70
C LEU A 130 -22.22 14.06 -7.31
N VAL A 131 -21.65 14.61 -6.24
CA VAL A 131 -22.00 14.24 -4.85
C VAL A 131 -22.63 15.34 -4.02
N GLY A 132 -22.68 16.57 -4.53
CA GLY A 132 -23.28 17.71 -3.82
C GLY A 132 -24.77 17.55 -3.52
N GLN A 133 -25.41 18.60 -3.01
CA GLN A 133 -26.82 18.51 -2.58
C GLN A 133 -27.80 18.04 -3.67
N ASN A 134 -27.51 18.37 -4.93
CA ASN A 134 -28.25 17.93 -6.11
C ASN A 134 -27.45 16.95 -6.98
N GLY A 135 -26.43 16.31 -6.40
CA GLY A 135 -25.50 15.47 -7.14
C GLY A 135 -26.15 14.19 -7.67
N LEU A 136 -25.68 13.76 -8.85
CA LEU A 136 -26.15 12.57 -9.55
C LEU A 136 -26.09 11.30 -8.69
N LEU A 137 -24.97 11.05 -8.01
CA LEU A 137 -24.82 9.86 -7.16
C LEU A 137 -25.78 9.92 -5.97
N ARG A 138 -25.94 11.11 -5.38
CA ARG A 138 -26.89 11.32 -4.29
C ARG A 138 -28.33 11.04 -4.73
N TYR A 139 -28.70 11.43 -5.94
CA TYR A 139 -29.99 11.09 -6.52
C TYR A 139 -30.18 9.58 -6.66
N ILE A 140 -29.23 8.88 -7.28
CA ILE A 140 -29.32 7.43 -7.53
C ILE A 140 -29.38 6.63 -6.23
N PHE A 141 -28.50 6.90 -5.26
CA PHE A 141 -28.54 6.21 -3.96
C PHE A 141 -29.85 6.48 -3.20
N ARG A 142 -30.45 7.66 -3.34
CA ARG A 142 -31.78 7.95 -2.80
C ARG A 142 -32.87 7.10 -3.47
N GLU A 143 -32.79 6.89 -4.79
CA GLU A 143 -33.71 5.98 -5.50
C GLU A 143 -33.53 4.52 -5.04
N PHE A 144 -32.30 4.05 -4.91
CA PHE A 144 -32.02 2.72 -4.34
C PHE A 144 -32.59 2.56 -2.93
N LYS A 145 -32.38 3.55 -2.06
CA LYS A 145 -32.95 3.60 -0.72
C LYS A 145 -34.48 3.67 -0.72
N SER A 146 -35.09 4.40 -1.66
CA SER A 146 -36.55 4.42 -1.82
C SER A 146 -37.07 3.03 -2.17
N ALA A 147 -36.31 2.28 -2.97
CA ALA A 147 -36.70 0.97 -3.43
C ALA A 147 -36.60 -0.14 -2.37
N THR A 148 -35.81 0.03 -1.31
CA THR A 148 -35.80 -0.90 -0.16
C THR A 148 -37.07 -0.83 0.68
N ARG A 149 -37.90 0.21 0.50
CA ARG A 149 -39.18 0.39 1.22
C ARG A 149 -40.33 -0.38 0.55
N GLY A 150 -40.10 -1.67 0.31
CA GLY A 150 -41.10 -2.58 -0.25
C GLY A 150 -41.27 -2.53 -1.77
N LYS A 151 -40.39 -1.85 -2.51
CA LYS A 151 -40.45 -1.79 -3.98
C LYS A 151 -39.59 -2.84 -4.69
N GLY A 152 -39.12 -3.87 -3.97
CA GLY A 152 -38.47 -5.03 -4.57
C GLY A 152 -37.01 -5.25 -4.21
N ILE A 153 -36.28 -4.21 -3.78
CA ILE A 153 -34.93 -4.40 -3.20
C ILE A 153 -35.07 -4.91 -1.77
N ASP A 154 -34.40 -6.00 -1.46
CA ASP A 154 -34.28 -6.53 -0.10
C ASP A 154 -32.90 -6.24 0.50
N ARG A 155 -31.84 -6.32 -0.32
CA ARG A 155 -30.45 -6.13 0.14
C ARG A 155 -29.65 -5.27 -0.82
N ILE A 156 -28.75 -4.46 -0.25
CA ILE A 156 -27.72 -3.72 -0.98
C ILE A 156 -26.37 -4.11 -0.38
N PHE A 157 -25.41 -4.48 -1.22
CA PHE A 157 -24.03 -4.71 -0.85
C PHE A 157 -23.13 -3.88 -1.74
N ALA A 158 -22.21 -3.11 -1.14
CA ALA A 158 -21.34 -2.20 -1.87
C ALA A 158 -19.87 -2.43 -1.48
N THR A 159 -18.98 -2.43 -2.47
CA THR A 159 -17.53 -2.55 -2.30
C THR A 159 -16.82 -1.34 -2.91
N GLY A 160 -15.72 -0.93 -2.27
CA GLY A 160 -14.93 0.23 -2.63
C GLY A 160 -13.71 0.33 -1.72
N VAL A 161 -12.77 1.22 -2.05
CA VAL A 161 -11.52 1.39 -1.31
C VAL A 161 -11.72 2.29 -0.09
N SER A 162 -12.47 3.38 -0.24
CA SER A 162 -12.62 4.41 0.79
C SER A 162 -14.06 4.92 0.94
N PRO A 163 -14.48 5.35 2.14
CA PRO A 163 -15.86 5.81 2.38
C PRO A 163 -16.11 7.27 1.98
N ILE A 164 -15.30 7.83 1.07
CA ILE A 164 -15.42 9.24 0.61
C ILE A 164 -16.85 9.55 0.14
N VAL A 165 -17.36 8.74 -0.81
CA VAL A 165 -18.70 8.93 -1.39
C VAL A 165 -19.81 8.75 -0.35
N MET A 166 -19.62 7.85 0.61
CA MET A 166 -20.66 7.55 1.62
C MET A 166 -20.91 8.71 2.57
N SER A 167 -19.86 9.48 2.87
CA SER A 167 -19.92 10.65 3.75
C SER A 167 -20.75 11.78 3.10
N ASP A 168 -20.49 12.06 1.82
CA ASP A 168 -21.15 13.13 1.08
C ASP A 168 -22.59 12.78 0.63
N VAL A 169 -22.83 11.50 0.33
CA VAL A 169 -24.15 11.00 -0.11
C VAL A 169 -25.06 10.62 1.06
N SER A 170 -24.64 10.87 2.31
CA SER A 170 -25.27 10.41 3.56
C SER A 170 -26.82 10.44 3.61
N SER A 171 -27.52 11.47 3.08
CA SER A 171 -29.00 11.45 3.06
C SER A 171 -29.63 10.37 2.14
N GLY A 172 -28.92 9.97 1.09
CA GLY A 172 -29.30 8.91 0.14
C GLY A 172 -28.77 7.54 0.55
N ALA A 173 -27.60 7.48 1.20
CA ALA A 173 -26.90 6.25 1.55
C ALA A 173 -26.97 5.82 3.03
N ASN A 174 -27.67 6.54 3.92
CA ASN A 174 -27.77 6.19 5.36
C ASN A 174 -28.40 4.82 5.71
N ILE A 175 -28.81 4.04 4.71
CA ILE A 175 -29.25 2.65 4.89
C ILE A 175 -28.08 1.66 4.78
N LEU A 176 -26.91 2.12 4.34
CA LEU A 176 -25.69 1.34 4.26
C LEU A 176 -24.95 1.43 5.59
N GLN A 177 -24.43 0.30 6.03
CA GLN A 177 -23.61 0.20 7.23
C GLN A 177 -22.17 -0.07 6.78
N ASN A 178 -21.23 0.78 7.19
CA ASN A 178 -19.81 0.53 6.98
C ASN A 178 -19.40 -0.71 7.79
N ARG A 179 -18.78 -1.69 7.10
CA ARG A 179 -18.31 -2.95 7.69
C ARG A 179 -16.80 -3.17 7.51
N SER A 180 -16.05 -2.16 7.06
CA SER A 180 -14.60 -2.29 6.79
C SER A 180 -13.78 -2.72 8.01
N GLN A 181 -14.23 -2.39 9.22
CA GLN A 181 -13.57 -2.76 10.48
C GLN A 181 -14.19 -4.00 11.15
N ALA A 182 -15.08 -4.72 10.46
CA ALA A 182 -15.70 -5.92 11.00
C ALA A 182 -14.69 -7.08 10.99
N ILE A 183 -14.35 -7.58 12.18
CA ILE A 183 -13.36 -8.66 12.39
C ILE A 183 -13.68 -9.90 11.52
N GLN A 184 -14.97 -10.19 11.33
CA GLN A 184 -15.41 -11.35 10.52
C GLN A 184 -15.08 -11.21 9.03
N LEU A 185 -14.72 -10.01 8.57
CA LEU A 185 -14.38 -9.72 7.17
C LEU A 185 -12.88 -9.53 6.95
N ASN A 186 -12.03 -9.54 8.00
CA ASN A 186 -10.60 -9.31 7.87
C ASN A 186 -9.96 -10.26 6.84
N GLN A 187 -10.23 -11.57 6.97
CA GLN A 187 -9.73 -12.59 6.04
C GLN A 187 -10.27 -12.45 4.59
N LEU A 188 -11.28 -11.63 4.31
CA LEU A 188 -11.68 -11.34 2.93
C LEU A 188 -10.67 -10.45 2.20
N CYS A 189 -9.84 -9.72 2.96
CA CYS A 189 -8.88 -8.76 2.41
C CYS A 189 -7.52 -9.39 2.08
N GLY A 190 -7.29 -10.66 2.37
CA GLY A 190 -6.00 -11.29 2.13
C GLY A 190 -5.98 -12.81 2.30
N LEU A 191 -4.82 -13.41 2.09
CA LEU A 191 -4.59 -14.83 2.37
C LEU A 191 -3.99 -14.99 3.77
N THR A 192 -4.40 -16.02 4.48
CA THR A 192 -3.80 -16.40 5.76
C THR A 192 -2.42 -17.04 5.55
N HIS A 193 -1.62 -17.05 6.62
CA HIS A 193 -0.31 -17.68 6.61
C HIS A 193 -0.36 -19.17 6.27
N ASP A 194 -1.37 -19.89 6.76
CA ASP A 194 -1.52 -21.32 6.49
C ASP A 194 -1.96 -21.60 5.04
N GLU A 195 -2.79 -20.75 4.45
CA GLU A 195 -3.15 -20.83 3.02
C GLU A 195 -1.92 -20.63 2.14
N VAL A 196 -1.11 -19.60 2.41
CA VAL A 196 0.13 -19.34 1.67
C VAL A 196 1.10 -20.51 1.81
N LYS A 197 1.30 -21.04 3.03
CA LYS A 197 2.12 -22.24 3.26
C LYS A 197 1.64 -23.43 2.43
N HIS A 198 0.34 -23.68 2.41
CA HIS A 198 -0.24 -24.79 1.68
C HIS A 198 -0.03 -24.66 0.16
N LEU A 199 -0.35 -23.50 -0.41
CA LEU A 199 -0.20 -23.20 -1.83
C LEU A 199 1.27 -23.23 -2.28
N LEU A 200 2.17 -22.67 -1.46
CA LEU A 200 3.60 -22.68 -1.73
C LEU A 200 4.15 -24.10 -1.67
N HIS A 201 3.75 -24.90 -0.67
CA HIS A 201 4.17 -26.29 -0.56
C HIS A 201 3.74 -27.11 -1.79
N GLN A 202 2.51 -26.93 -2.28
CA GLN A 202 2.04 -27.60 -3.50
C GLN A 202 2.87 -27.19 -4.72
N THR A 203 3.15 -25.90 -4.86
CA THR A 203 3.95 -25.36 -5.97
C THR A 203 5.40 -25.87 -5.94
N CYS A 204 6.06 -25.84 -4.77
CA CYS A 204 7.41 -26.37 -4.61
C CYS A 204 7.50 -27.86 -4.92
N ARG A 205 6.49 -28.67 -4.52
CA ARG A 205 6.41 -30.09 -4.86
C ARG A 205 6.28 -30.32 -6.37
N ALA A 206 5.43 -29.54 -7.05
CA ALA A 206 5.27 -29.63 -8.50
C ALA A 206 6.59 -29.34 -9.25
N CYS A 207 7.38 -28.39 -8.73
CA CYS A 207 8.71 -28.05 -9.25
C CYS A 207 9.86 -28.94 -8.73
N GLN A 208 9.58 -29.93 -7.86
CA GLN A 208 10.59 -30.78 -7.23
C GLN A 208 11.69 -30.00 -6.50
N LEU A 209 11.34 -28.85 -5.91
CA LEU A 209 12.28 -28.03 -5.16
C LEU A 209 12.57 -28.67 -3.79
N PRO A 210 13.81 -28.55 -3.27
CA PRO A 210 14.14 -29.04 -1.95
C PRO A 210 13.45 -28.22 -0.84
N GLU A 211 13.31 -28.80 0.34
CA GLU A 211 12.65 -28.15 1.50
C GLU A 211 13.30 -26.82 1.89
N SER A 212 14.62 -26.69 1.70
CA SER A 212 15.33 -25.42 1.93
C SER A 212 14.80 -24.29 1.04
N LYS A 213 14.40 -24.58 -0.20
CA LYS A 213 13.82 -23.60 -1.12
C LYS A 213 12.39 -23.23 -0.75
N TYR A 214 11.64 -24.16 -0.17
CA TYR A 214 10.32 -23.86 0.40
C TYR A 214 10.45 -22.83 1.54
N HIS A 215 11.32 -23.08 2.53
CA HIS A 215 11.52 -22.14 3.63
C HIS A 215 12.08 -20.78 3.16
N GLU A 216 12.99 -20.80 2.19
CA GLU A 216 13.54 -19.59 1.57
C GLU A 216 12.44 -18.76 0.87
N ALA A 217 11.60 -19.39 0.06
CA ALA A 217 10.49 -18.72 -0.60
C ALA A 217 9.43 -18.22 0.39
N LEU A 218 9.13 -19.01 1.44
CA LEU A 218 8.17 -18.60 2.47
C LEU A 218 8.64 -17.36 3.22
N GLY A 219 9.91 -17.32 3.67
CA GLY A 219 10.48 -16.16 4.33
C GLY A 219 10.53 -14.92 3.42
N MET A 220 10.74 -15.10 2.11
CA MET A 220 10.59 -14.01 1.16
C MET A 220 9.15 -13.52 1.06
N MET A 221 8.17 -14.42 0.93
CA MET A 221 6.76 -14.02 0.85
C MET A 221 6.29 -13.34 2.14
N GLU A 222 6.74 -13.79 3.31
CA GLU A 222 6.48 -13.14 4.61
C GLU A 222 6.96 -11.68 4.59
N GLN A 223 8.24 -11.44 4.32
CA GLN A 223 8.80 -10.09 4.40
C GLN A 223 8.24 -9.12 3.35
N TRP A 224 7.86 -9.63 2.17
CA TRP A 224 7.44 -8.78 1.07
C TRP A 224 5.92 -8.62 0.95
N TYR A 225 5.13 -9.61 1.37
CA TYR A 225 3.70 -9.67 1.03
C TYR A 225 2.76 -9.78 2.23
N GLU A 226 3.26 -10.11 3.42
CA GLU A 226 2.47 -10.23 4.67
C GLU A 226 2.29 -8.86 5.38
N GLY A 227 1.83 -8.87 6.62
CA GLY A 227 1.77 -7.71 7.51
C GLY A 227 0.45 -6.95 7.52
N TYR A 228 -0.49 -7.28 6.63
CA TYR A 228 -1.79 -6.59 6.58
C TYR A 228 -2.70 -7.01 7.72
N SER A 229 -3.34 -6.04 8.37
CA SER A 229 -4.41 -6.28 9.34
C SER A 229 -5.34 -5.09 9.40
N PHE A 230 -6.65 -5.38 9.31
CA PHE A 230 -7.72 -4.39 9.25
C PHE A 230 -8.71 -4.52 10.41
N ASP A 231 -8.37 -5.29 11.44
CA ASP A 231 -9.21 -5.44 12.62
C ASP A 231 -8.47 -5.12 13.93
N PHE A 232 -9.26 -4.88 14.99
CA PHE A 232 -8.79 -4.43 16.31
C PHE A 232 -8.51 -5.55 17.31
N SER A 233 -8.93 -6.78 17.02
CA SER A 233 -9.11 -7.80 18.06
C SER A 233 -8.34 -9.09 17.81
N GLN A 234 -7.98 -9.37 16.56
CA GLN A 234 -7.25 -10.56 16.14
C GLN A 234 -6.15 -10.13 15.19
N HIS A 235 -4.91 -10.12 15.72
CA HIS A 235 -3.72 -9.73 14.99
C HIS A 235 -3.28 -10.85 14.03
N GLU A 236 -4.22 -11.45 13.29
CA GLU A 236 -3.87 -12.32 12.19
C GLU A 236 -3.41 -11.43 11.03
N HIS A 237 -2.12 -11.52 10.73
CA HIS A 237 -1.55 -10.83 9.59
C HIS A 237 -1.85 -11.60 8.32
N LEU A 238 -2.31 -10.86 7.32
CA LEU A 238 -2.71 -11.37 6.04
C LEU A 238 -1.69 -11.01 4.97
N TYR A 239 -1.67 -11.83 3.93
CA TYR A 239 -0.88 -11.61 2.74
C TYR A 239 -1.70 -10.94 1.66
N ASN A 240 -1.07 -10.06 0.89
CA ASN A 240 -1.65 -9.53 -0.34
C ASN A 240 -1.85 -10.68 -1.37
N PRO A 241 -3.09 -10.99 -1.78
CA PRO A 241 -3.36 -12.12 -2.67
C PRO A 241 -2.73 -11.97 -4.05
N THR A 242 -2.79 -10.77 -4.65
CA THR A 242 -2.24 -10.49 -5.99
C THR A 242 -0.75 -10.78 -6.03
N LEU A 243 0.00 -10.31 -5.03
CA LEU A 243 1.44 -10.54 -4.94
C LEU A 243 1.78 -12.00 -4.68
N CYS A 244 1.00 -12.68 -3.83
CA CYS A 244 1.18 -14.11 -3.59
C CYS A 244 0.96 -14.93 -4.86
N PHE A 245 -0.13 -14.69 -5.59
CA PHE A 245 -0.40 -15.39 -6.83
C PHE A 245 0.60 -15.05 -7.93
N TYR A 246 1.07 -13.80 -8.01
CA TYR A 246 2.16 -13.42 -8.91
C TYR A 246 3.43 -14.26 -8.66
N PHE A 247 3.84 -14.38 -7.39
CA PHE A 247 5.01 -15.18 -7.01
C PHE A 247 4.80 -16.67 -7.27
N LEU A 248 3.66 -17.22 -6.84
CA LEU A 248 3.32 -18.63 -6.98
C LEU A 248 3.19 -19.04 -8.45
N GLN A 249 2.58 -18.19 -9.28
CA GLN A 249 2.47 -18.44 -10.72
C GLN A 249 3.85 -18.48 -11.37
N HIS A 250 4.71 -17.50 -11.08
CA HIS A 250 6.06 -17.47 -11.60
C HIS A 250 6.87 -18.71 -11.16
N LEU A 251 6.75 -19.10 -9.89
CA LEU A 251 7.40 -20.28 -9.36
C LEU A 251 6.86 -21.56 -10.03
N LYS A 252 5.56 -21.68 -10.24
CA LYS A 252 4.94 -22.82 -10.90
C LYS A 252 5.38 -22.97 -12.35
N GLU A 253 5.51 -21.86 -13.07
CA GLU A 253 5.84 -21.85 -14.50
C GLU A 253 7.33 -22.06 -14.77
N LEU A 254 8.20 -21.44 -13.96
CA LEU A 254 9.65 -21.39 -14.23
C LEU A 254 10.50 -22.11 -13.18
N CYS A 255 9.92 -22.53 -12.06
CA CYS A 255 10.62 -23.12 -10.92
C CYS A 255 11.77 -22.26 -10.39
N THR A 256 11.68 -20.95 -10.60
CA THR A 256 12.59 -19.91 -10.12
C THR A 256 11.79 -18.79 -9.48
N TYR A 257 12.46 -17.88 -8.76
CA TYR A 257 11.79 -16.74 -8.14
C TYR A 257 11.63 -15.60 -9.14
N PRO A 258 10.57 -14.79 -9.02
CA PRO A 258 10.39 -13.65 -9.88
C PRO A 258 11.51 -12.63 -9.65
N ARG A 259 12.11 -12.18 -10.75
CA ARG A 259 13.19 -11.19 -10.69
C ARG A 259 12.70 -9.86 -10.08
N LYS A 260 11.51 -9.41 -10.48
CA LYS A 260 10.79 -8.31 -9.84
C LYS A 260 9.86 -8.90 -8.80
N ILE A 261 9.89 -8.46 -7.55
CA ILE A 261 9.01 -8.98 -6.49
C ILE A 261 7.62 -8.31 -6.55
N LEU A 262 7.51 -7.19 -7.26
CA LEU A 262 6.28 -6.43 -7.47
C LEU A 262 5.60 -6.78 -8.79
N ASP A 263 4.28 -6.92 -8.71
CA ASP A 263 3.40 -6.79 -9.87
C ASP A 263 3.26 -5.31 -10.24
N ALA A 264 3.31 -5.00 -11.54
CA ALA A 264 3.06 -3.66 -12.05
C ALA A 264 1.62 -3.18 -11.78
N ASN A 265 0.68 -4.10 -11.50
CA ASN A 265 -0.71 -3.80 -11.17
C ASN A 265 -0.89 -3.04 -9.84
N LEU A 266 0.14 -2.93 -9.00
CA LEU A 266 0.14 -2.09 -7.79
C LEU A 266 0.58 -0.64 -8.03
N ALA A 267 0.81 -0.24 -9.29
CA ALA A 267 1.09 1.15 -9.66
C ALA A 267 0.03 2.20 -9.22
N PRO A 268 -1.29 1.89 -9.12
CA PRO A 268 -2.32 2.87 -8.73
C PRO A 268 -2.10 3.54 -7.38
N ASP A 269 -1.34 2.93 -6.46
CA ASP A 269 -1.11 3.52 -5.14
C ASP A 269 -0.10 4.69 -5.18
N ALA A 270 0.71 4.82 -6.23
CA ALA A 270 1.65 5.94 -6.36
C ALA A 270 0.96 7.31 -6.48
N GLU A 271 -0.19 7.38 -7.16
CA GLU A 271 -0.96 8.62 -7.32
C GLU A 271 -1.61 9.05 -6.00
N LYS A 272 -2.11 8.09 -5.20
CA LYS A 272 -2.60 8.35 -3.84
C LYS A 272 -1.51 8.89 -2.93
N LEU A 273 -0.28 8.35 -3.03
CA LEU A 273 0.86 8.85 -2.27
C LEU A 273 1.23 10.29 -2.65
N ALA A 274 1.20 10.61 -3.94
CA ALA A 274 1.42 11.97 -4.41
C ALA A 274 0.34 12.94 -3.90
N PHE A 275 -0.93 12.51 -3.91
CA PHE A 275 -2.04 13.27 -3.34
C PHE A 275 -1.87 13.52 -1.84
N ILE A 276 -1.54 12.50 -1.06
CA ILE A 276 -1.31 12.62 0.39
C ILE A 276 -0.17 13.58 0.69
N LYS A 277 0.88 13.56 -0.13
CA LYS A 277 2.00 14.49 -0.01
C LYS A 277 1.59 15.95 -0.20
N SER A 278 0.55 16.21 -0.99
CA SER A 278 0.00 17.55 -1.18
C SER A 278 -0.80 18.06 0.03
N MET A 279 -1.19 17.17 0.96
CA MET A 279 -1.94 17.54 2.17
C MET A 279 -1.01 18.19 3.22
N PRO A 280 -1.52 19.12 4.05
CA PRO A 280 -0.80 19.65 5.20
C PRO A 280 -0.34 18.52 6.13
N GLY A 281 0.96 18.45 6.44
CA GLY A 281 1.49 17.37 7.30
C GLY A 281 1.64 16.01 6.63
N GLY A 282 1.28 15.89 5.34
CA GLY A 282 1.49 14.68 4.55
C GLY A 282 2.96 14.27 4.51
N ASP A 283 3.86 15.23 4.24
CA ASP A 283 5.31 15.01 4.27
C ASP A 283 5.76 14.39 5.60
N ASP A 284 5.35 14.96 6.74
CA ASP A 284 5.78 14.52 8.07
C ASP A 284 5.36 13.07 8.38
N ILE A 285 4.18 12.67 7.91
CA ILE A 285 3.71 11.28 8.01
C ILE A 285 4.56 10.38 7.15
N LEU A 286 4.75 10.73 5.88
CA LEU A 286 5.55 9.94 4.95
C LEU A 286 6.96 9.71 5.49
N TRP A 287 7.56 10.74 6.10
CA TRP A 287 8.86 10.63 6.78
C TRP A 287 8.85 9.65 7.94
N GLN A 288 7.83 9.71 8.81
CA GLN A 288 7.67 8.75 9.92
C GLN A 288 7.49 7.31 9.41
N LEU A 289 6.79 7.12 8.29
CA LEU A 289 6.56 5.81 7.70
C LEU A 289 7.81 5.20 7.08
N ILE A 290 8.63 6.02 6.39
CA ILE A 290 9.93 5.58 5.88
C ILE A 290 10.87 5.17 7.03
N GLU A 291 10.78 5.85 8.17
CA GLU A 291 11.54 5.54 9.38
C GLU A 291 11.11 4.24 10.06
N GLY A 292 9.93 3.69 9.71
CA GLY A 292 9.36 2.53 10.40
C GLY A 292 8.72 2.91 11.74
N LYS A 293 8.40 4.20 11.96
CA LYS A 293 7.65 4.61 13.15
C LYS A 293 6.20 4.17 13.03
N ASN A 294 5.67 3.70 14.16
CA ASN A 294 4.25 3.42 14.27
C ASN A 294 3.49 4.74 14.46
N ILE A 295 2.38 4.91 13.74
CA ILE A 295 1.47 6.04 13.93
C ILE A 295 0.44 5.66 14.98
N LEU A 296 0.24 6.56 15.95
CA LEU A 296 -0.70 6.35 17.05
C LEU A 296 -2.01 7.08 16.79
N LEU A 297 -3.10 6.31 16.69
CA LEU A 297 -4.45 6.84 16.51
C LEU A 297 -5.36 6.42 17.67
N SER A 298 -6.35 7.23 18.01
CA SER A 298 -7.40 6.81 18.95
C SER A 298 -8.41 5.90 18.26
N GLU A 299 -8.73 6.18 16.99
CA GLU A 299 -9.66 5.44 16.16
C GLU A 299 -9.34 5.66 14.68
N ILE A 300 -9.85 4.80 13.81
CA ILE A 300 -9.79 5.01 12.35
C ILE A 300 -10.93 5.94 11.96
N HIS A 301 -10.57 7.13 11.45
CA HIS A 301 -11.51 8.10 10.91
C HIS A 301 -12.22 7.54 9.67
N ASP A 302 -13.54 7.72 9.56
CA ASP A 302 -14.36 7.19 8.47
C ASP A 302 -15.12 8.26 7.67
N ASP A 303 -15.01 9.54 8.04
CA ASP A 303 -15.59 10.67 7.29
C ASP A 303 -14.55 11.30 6.36
N PHE A 304 -14.65 10.98 5.08
CA PHE A 304 -13.75 11.50 4.05
C PHE A 304 -14.48 12.34 3.00
N GLY A 305 -15.60 12.96 3.38
CA GLY A 305 -16.36 13.81 2.45
C GLY A 305 -15.51 14.92 1.83
N LEU A 306 -15.87 15.40 0.65
CA LEU A 306 -15.12 16.39 -0.14
C LEU A 306 -14.70 17.59 0.69
N LYS A 307 -15.61 18.08 1.54
CA LYS A 307 -15.34 19.25 2.36
C LYS A 307 -14.14 19.02 3.28
N HIS A 308 -14.05 17.85 3.91
CA HIS A 308 -12.92 17.49 4.76
C HIS A 308 -11.67 17.18 3.92
N MET A 309 -11.84 16.56 2.74
CA MET A 309 -10.75 16.34 1.77
C MET A 309 -10.14 17.62 1.21
N LEU A 310 -10.82 18.77 1.31
CA LEU A 310 -10.34 20.06 0.81
C LEU A 310 -10.05 21.07 1.92
N ASP A 311 -10.46 20.77 3.16
CA ASP A 311 -10.26 21.65 4.31
C ASP A 311 -8.98 21.28 5.04
N ALA A 312 -7.93 22.05 4.78
CA ALA A 312 -6.63 21.94 5.44
C ALA A 312 -6.72 22.01 6.99
N ALA A 313 -7.79 22.57 7.56
CA ALA A 313 -7.97 22.63 9.01
C ALA A 313 -8.40 21.28 9.62
N VAL A 314 -8.94 20.36 8.82
CA VAL A 314 -9.46 19.05 9.25
C VAL A 314 -8.51 17.90 8.87
N GLN A 315 -7.57 18.15 7.95
CA GLN A 315 -6.55 17.20 7.50
C GLN A 315 -5.42 17.02 8.52
N ASP A 316 -5.76 16.58 9.73
CA ASP A 316 -4.77 16.26 10.76
C ASP A 316 -4.10 14.90 10.54
N LEU A 317 -3.21 14.53 11.47
CA LEU A 317 -2.52 13.24 11.45
C LEU A 317 -3.49 12.04 11.37
N SER A 318 -4.62 12.14 12.08
CA SER A 318 -5.61 11.06 12.16
C SER A 318 -6.33 10.88 10.85
N PHE A 319 -6.69 11.99 10.19
CA PHE A 319 -7.31 11.98 8.87
C PHE A 319 -6.41 11.28 7.85
N ILE A 320 -5.14 11.73 7.72
CA ILE A 320 -4.22 11.20 6.70
C ILE A 320 -3.88 9.73 6.97
N ALA A 321 -3.61 9.36 8.22
CA ALA A 321 -3.27 7.99 8.57
C ALA A 321 -4.46 7.04 8.38
N SER A 322 -5.69 7.48 8.67
CA SER A 322 -6.90 6.69 8.41
C SER A 322 -7.15 6.52 6.92
N TYR A 323 -6.89 7.56 6.10
CA TYR A 323 -6.98 7.46 4.64
C TYR A 323 -5.96 6.46 4.07
N LEU A 324 -4.72 6.50 4.56
CA LEU A 324 -3.67 5.53 4.22
C LEU A 324 -4.05 4.10 4.63
N TRP A 325 -4.77 3.93 5.73
CA TRP A 325 -5.28 2.62 6.17
C TRP A 325 -6.33 2.07 5.21
N TYR A 326 -7.31 2.87 4.78
CA TYR A 326 -8.28 2.45 3.76
C TYR A 326 -7.61 2.11 2.43
N GLY A 327 -6.53 2.82 2.08
CA GLY A 327 -5.72 2.54 0.90
C GLY A 327 -4.84 1.29 1.00
N GLY A 328 -4.82 0.58 2.14
CA GLY A 328 -3.94 -0.57 2.36
C GLY A 328 -2.45 -0.20 2.47
N VAL A 329 -2.14 1.08 2.65
CA VAL A 329 -0.76 1.56 2.79
C VAL A 329 -0.31 1.51 4.25
N LEU A 330 -1.26 1.63 5.17
CA LEU A 330 -1.09 1.37 6.59
C LEU A 330 -1.91 0.17 7.03
N SER A 331 -1.45 -0.52 8.06
CA SER A 331 -2.13 -1.66 8.68
C SER A 331 -2.04 -1.57 10.21
N ILE A 332 -2.99 -2.21 10.90
CA ILE A 332 -3.02 -2.23 12.36
C ILE A 332 -1.99 -3.26 12.87
N LYS A 333 -0.99 -2.78 13.58
CA LYS A 333 0.02 -3.60 14.27
C LYS A 333 -0.44 -4.05 15.65
N GLY A 334 -1.30 -3.25 16.27
CA GLY A 334 -1.99 -3.59 17.51
C GLY A 334 -2.40 -2.39 18.32
N GLU A 335 -2.49 -2.56 19.64
CA GLU A 335 -2.98 -1.53 20.55
C GLU A 335 -2.02 -1.25 21.71
N THR A 336 -1.95 0.01 22.12
CA THR A 336 -1.25 0.42 23.34
C THR A 336 -2.08 0.08 24.59
N GLY A 337 -1.45 0.07 25.76
CA GLY A 337 -2.17 -0.14 27.03
C GLY A 337 -3.23 0.92 27.37
N MET A 338 -3.27 2.04 26.64
CA MET A 338 -4.32 3.06 26.75
C MET A 338 -5.42 2.92 25.68
N GLY A 339 -5.40 1.85 24.87
CA GLY A 339 -6.37 1.62 23.80
C GLY A 339 -6.13 2.44 22.53
N LYS A 340 -4.97 3.08 22.36
CA LYS A 340 -4.59 3.70 21.08
C LYS A 340 -4.11 2.64 20.10
N LEU A 341 -4.57 2.74 18.86
CA LEU A 341 -4.14 1.95 17.71
C LEU A 341 -2.69 2.29 17.34
N LEU A 342 -1.92 1.26 17.01
CA LEU A 342 -0.58 1.34 16.44
C LEU A 342 -0.67 0.93 14.98
N LEU A 343 -0.43 1.87 14.06
CA LEU A 343 -0.42 1.60 12.62
C LEU A 343 1.01 1.57 12.10
N ASN A 344 1.32 0.68 11.16
CA ASN A 344 2.60 0.62 10.46
C ASN A 344 2.45 0.34 8.97
N VAL A 345 3.54 0.54 8.23
CA VAL A 345 3.68 0.00 6.87
C VAL A 345 3.75 -1.54 6.98
N PRO A 346 2.91 -2.30 6.27
CA PRO A 346 2.76 -3.74 6.49
C PRO A 346 3.96 -4.55 6.00
N ASN A 347 4.60 -4.15 4.89
CA ASN A 347 5.69 -4.93 4.28
C ASN A 347 6.59 -4.09 3.36
N LEU A 348 7.64 -4.75 2.85
CA LEU A 348 8.63 -4.16 1.97
C LEU A 348 8.07 -3.69 0.61
N VAL A 349 6.98 -4.28 0.12
CA VAL A 349 6.33 -3.83 -1.11
C VAL A 349 5.74 -2.44 -0.94
N ILE A 350 4.95 -2.23 0.12
CA ILE A 350 4.39 -0.90 0.41
C ILE A 350 5.50 0.09 0.73
N LYS A 351 6.52 -0.32 1.49
CA LYS A 351 7.68 0.52 1.80
C LYS A 351 8.38 1.03 0.53
N LYS A 352 8.52 0.17 -0.48
CA LYS A 352 9.12 0.55 -1.77
C LYS A 352 8.35 1.68 -2.47
N LEU A 353 7.02 1.67 -2.45
CA LEU A 353 6.21 2.71 -3.12
C LEU A 353 6.58 4.12 -2.62
N TYR A 354 6.79 4.26 -1.30
CA TYR A 354 7.25 5.51 -0.68
C TYR A 354 8.67 5.91 -1.06
N ILE A 355 9.56 4.93 -1.13
CA ILE A 355 10.96 5.16 -1.54
C ILE A 355 11.01 5.61 -3.00
N GLU A 356 10.21 5.02 -3.89
CA GLU A 356 10.15 5.43 -5.29
C GLU A 356 9.65 6.87 -5.46
N GLU A 357 8.65 7.29 -4.69
CA GLU A 357 8.16 8.67 -4.72
C GLU A 357 9.22 9.66 -4.19
N SER A 358 9.91 9.30 -3.10
CA SER A 358 11.04 10.08 -2.57
C SER A 358 12.19 10.18 -3.59
N ARG A 359 12.46 9.08 -4.33
CA ARG A 359 13.48 9.02 -5.37
C ARG A 359 13.18 9.95 -6.54
N ARG A 360 11.91 10.07 -6.94
CA ARG A 360 11.50 10.99 -8.03
C ARG A 360 11.83 12.44 -7.70
N GLN A 361 11.74 12.84 -6.43
CA GLN A 361 12.05 14.20 -6.01
C GLN A 361 13.55 14.43 -5.84
N LEU A 362 14.25 13.49 -5.21
CA LEU A 362 15.70 13.59 -5.01
C LEU A 362 16.47 13.51 -6.33
N LEU A 363 15.93 12.81 -7.33
CA LEU A 363 16.54 12.61 -8.64
C LEU A 363 15.53 13.02 -9.74
N PRO A 364 15.34 14.32 -10.00
CA PRO A 364 14.27 14.80 -10.88
C PRO A 364 14.49 14.46 -12.36
N ASP A 365 15.75 14.45 -12.82
CA ASP A 365 16.09 14.18 -14.22
C ASP A 365 16.77 12.82 -14.44
N ALA A 366 16.75 12.38 -15.70
CA ALA A 366 17.29 11.08 -16.09
C ALA A 366 18.82 10.96 -15.91
N GLN A 367 19.57 12.06 -16.05
CA GLN A 367 21.03 12.03 -15.91
C GLN A 367 21.42 11.79 -14.45
N LEU A 368 20.79 12.52 -13.52
CA LEU A 368 20.98 12.30 -12.08
C LEU A 368 20.57 10.88 -11.67
N LYS A 369 19.46 10.35 -12.21
CA LYS A 369 19.05 8.96 -11.97
C LYS A 369 20.11 7.95 -12.43
N ASN A 370 20.66 8.13 -13.64
CA ASN A 370 21.70 7.24 -14.16
C ASN A 370 22.98 7.29 -13.32
N MET A 371 23.44 8.50 -12.96
CA MET A 371 24.59 8.67 -12.10
C MET A 371 24.39 8.02 -10.72
N ALA A 372 23.21 8.20 -10.11
CA ALA A 372 22.85 7.58 -8.84
C ALA A 372 22.87 6.05 -8.93
N ASN A 373 22.35 5.47 -10.02
CA ASN A 373 22.40 4.03 -10.27
C ASN A 373 23.84 3.53 -10.36
N ASP A 374 24.70 4.22 -11.11
CA ASP A 374 26.09 3.83 -11.32
C ASP A 374 26.91 3.85 -10.02
N VAL A 375 26.76 4.90 -9.19
CA VAL A 375 27.49 4.99 -7.92
C VAL A 375 26.96 4.00 -6.88
N SER A 376 25.66 3.71 -6.90
CA SER A 376 25.05 2.70 -6.03
C SER A 376 25.54 1.29 -6.40
N ALA A 377 25.59 0.97 -7.71
CA ALA A 377 26.15 -0.29 -8.19
C ALA A 377 27.61 -0.48 -7.78
N GLN A 378 28.42 0.59 -7.79
CA GLN A 378 29.81 0.51 -7.31
C GLN A 378 29.91 0.15 -5.82
N LEU A 379 29.00 0.64 -4.97
CA LEU A 379 28.95 0.20 -3.58
C LEU A 379 28.52 -1.28 -3.52
N CYS A 380 27.41 -1.63 -4.16
CA CYS A 380 26.82 -2.97 -4.16
C CYS A 380 27.75 -4.09 -4.66
N GLU A 381 28.48 -3.84 -5.74
CA GLU A 381 29.31 -4.85 -6.43
C GLU A 381 30.78 -4.80 -6.03
N LYS A 382 31.30 -3.63 -5.64
CA LYS A 382 32.74 -3.43 -5.40
C LYS A 382 33.06 -3.01 -3.97
N SER A 383 32.05 -2.88 -3.10
CA SER A 383 32.22 -2.35 -1.74
C SER A 383 32.93 -0.99 -1.72
N ASN A 384 32.64 -0.11 -2.68
CA ASN A 384 33.29 1.20 -2.78
C ASN A 384 32.31 2.33 -2.42
N MET A 385 32.41 2.85 -1.20
CA MET A 385 31.58 3.96 -0.69
C MET A 385 31.95 5.32 -1.28
N ALA A 386 33.18 5.51 -1.76
CA ALA A 386 33.68 6.83 -2.15
C ALA A 386 32.85 7.54 -3.25
N PRO A 387 32.46 6.87 -4.35
CA PRO A 387 31.67 7.49 -5.40
C PRO A 387 30.27 7.89 -4.93
N LEU A 388 29.64 7.07 -4.08
CA LEU A 388 28.32 7.36 -3.53
C LEU A 388 28.37 8.56 -2.58
N ALA A 389 29.34 8.59 -1.66
CA ALA A 389 29.51 9.72 -0.74
C ALA A 389 29.77 11.05 -1.50
N GLN A 390 30.61 11.02 -2.53
CA GLN A 390 30.85 12.19 -3.39
C GLN A 390 29.61 12.62 -4.17
N PHE A 391 28.83 11.65 -4.66
CA PHE A 391 27.58 11.93 -5.34
C PHE A 391 26.57 12.61 -4.41
N VAL A 392 26.43 12.12 -3.18
CA VAL A 392 25.57 12.71 -2.14
C VAL A 392 26.01 14.15 -1.83
N GLU A 393 27.30 14.37 -1.54
CA GLU A 393 27.84 15.71 -1.25
C GLU A 393 27.62 16.70 -2.40
N LYS A 394 27.80 16.26 -3.65
CA LYS A 394 27.76 17.16 -4.81
C LYS A 394 26.36 17.43 -5.37
N ASN A 395 25.49 16.42 -5.36
CA ASN A 395 24.22 16.48 -6.09
C ASN A 395 22.99 16.45 -5.19
N ILE A 396 23.09 15.89 -3.97
CA ILE A 396 21.94 15.70 -3.10
C ILE A 396 21.91 16.70 -1.96
N LEU A 397 22.98 16.79 -1.17
CA LEU A 397 23.04 17.73 -0.03
C LEU A 397 22.80 19.20 -0.43
N PRO A 398 23.26 19.70 -1.60
CA PRO A 398 23.01 21.09 -2.00
C PRO A 398 21.54 21.41 -2.34
N ILE A 399 20.68 20.40 -2.47
CA ILE A 399 19.23 20.60 -2.67
C ILE A 399 18.61 21.20 -1.40
N PHE A 400 19.16 20.86 -0.22
CA PHE A 400 18.66 21.33 1.06
C PHE A 400 19.09 22.77 1.32
N SER A 401 18.12 23.60 1.67
CA SER A 401 18.29 25.02 1.99
C SER A 401 18.74 25.24 3.44
N ASN A 402 19.14 26.47 3.75
CA ASN A 402 19.45 26.87 5.13
C ASN A 402 18.26 26.69 6.11
N ARG A 403 17.02 26.68 5.61
CA ARG A 403 15.83 26.45 6.45
C ARG A 403 15.70 24.98 6.85
N ASP A 404 16.21 24.08 6.02
CA ASP A 404 16.10 22.63 6.22
C ASP A 404 17.06 22.13 7.30
N TYR A 405 18.11 22.90 7.63
CA TYR A 405 18.99 22.63 8.78
C TYR A 405 18.24 22.53 10.11
N LYS A 406 17.05 23.13 10.24
CA LYS A 406 16.20 23.00 11.44
C LYS A 406 15.72 21.56 11.64
N TYR A 407 15.55 20.81 10.56
CA TYR A 407 15.03 19.44 10.55
C TYR A 407 16.11 18.40 10.23
N ALA A 408 17.34 18.85 9.97
CA ALA A 408 18.46 18.00 9.62
C ALA A 408 18.93 17.14 10.80
N ASN A 409 18.91 15.82 10.60
CA ASN A 409 19.34 14.84 11.59
C ASN A 409 19.86 13.56 10.89
N GLU A 410 20.17 12.54 11.70
CA GLU A 410 20.61 11.22 11.26
C GLU A 410 19.60 10.57 10.29
N LEU A 411 18.30 10.72 10.58
CA LEU A 411 17.22 10.19 9.76
C LEU A 411 17.19 10.78 8.34
N THR A 412 17.45 12.09 8.19
CA THR A 412 17.52 12.72 6.87
C THR A 412 18.57 12.03 6.00
N ILE A 413 19.75 11.77 6.57
CA ILE A 413 20.88 11.15 5.88
C ILE A 413 20.58 9.69 5.58
N LYS A 414 20.07 8.96 6.56
CA LYS A 414 19.60 7.57 6.40
C LYS A 414 18.62 7.45 5.25
N THR A 415 17.65 8.36 5.15
CA THR A 415 16.63 8.32 4.09
C THR A 415 17.21 8.64 2.71
N ILE A 416 18.17 9.56 2.62
CA ILE A 416 18.91 9.81 1.37
C ILE A 416 19.59 8.51 0.90
N PHE A 417 20.33 7.85 1.80
CA PHE A 417 21.03 6.62 1.45
C PHE A 417 20.08 5.47 1.13
N LEU A 418 19.01 5.29 1.91
CA LEU A 418 17.94 4.33 1.63
C LEU A 418 17.39 4.55 0.23
N THR A 419 17.06 5.81 -0.13
CA THR A 419 16.49 6.15 -1.43
C THR A 419 17.45 5.86 -2.59
N LEU A 420 18.74 6.12 -2.40
CA LEU A 420 19.76 5.88 -3.43
C LEU A 420 20.05 4.39 -3.60
N LEU A 421 20.13 3.64 -2.49
CA LEU A 421 20.54 2.24 -2.43
C LEU A 421 19.39 1.23 -2.54
N HIS A 422 18.14 1.67 -2.58
CA HIS A 422 17.00 0.78 -2.74
C HIS A 422 17.03 0.05 -4.08
N GLN A 423 17.40 -1.24 -4.05
CA GLN A 423 17.49 -2.14 -5.21
C GLN A 423 16.83 -3.49 -4.90
N ASP A 424 15.49 -3.51 -4.89
CA ASP A 424 14.63 -4.67 -4.59
C ASP A 424 14.81 -5.88 -5.53
N ILE A 425 15.37 -5.66 -6.72
CA ILE A 425 15.75 -6.74 -7.63
C ILE A 425 16.80 -7.66 -6.98
N PHE A 426 17.72 -7.10 -6.19
CA PHE A 426 18.88 -7.83 -5.68
C PHE A 426 18.90 -7.93 -4.17
N PHE A 427 18.30 -6.98 -3.47
CA PHE A 427 18.41 -6.82 -2.02
C PHE A 427 17.03 -6.76 -1.36
N MET A 428 16.94 -7.36 -0.19
CA MET A 428 15.94 -7.04 0.82
C MET A 428 16.53 -5.92 1.65
N VAL A 429 15.90 -4.74 1.58
CA VAL A 429 16.41 -3.53 2.22
C VAL A 429 15.62 -3.29 3.50
N ALA A 430 16.28 -3.43 4.65
CA ALA A 430 15.69 -3.22 5.95
C ALA A 430 16.20 -1.92 6.59
N SER A 431 15.33 -1.20 7.27
CA SER A 431 15.64 -0.01 8.09
C SER A 431 14.69 0.00 9.29
N GLU A 432 15.22 0.24 10.49
CA GLU A 432 14.57 0.30 11.82
C GLU A 432 13.09 -0.16 11.97
N GLN A 433 12.88 -1.04 12.96
CA GLN A 433 11.62 -1.73 13.31
C GLN A 433 11.00 -2.58 12.19
N GLU A 434 11.40 -3.85 12.15
CA GLU A 434 10.51 -4.94 11.67
C GLU A 434 10.71 -6.30 12.40
N HIS A 435 11.72 -6.48 13.26
CA HIS A 435 12.01 -7.77 13.96
C HIS A 435 12.65 -7.63 15.37
N ARG A 436 11.97 -8.24 16.34
CA ARG A 436 12.33 -8.73 17.69
C ARG A 436 13.48 -8.15 18.57
N ARG A 437 14.68 -7.69 18.13
CA ARG A 437 15.81 -7.36 19.06
C ARG A 437 16.85 -6.28 18.62
N GLY A 438 16.43 -5.16 18.02
CA GLY A 438 17.31 -3.98 17.75
C GLY A 438 17.85 -3.90 16.31
N TYR A 439 18.29 -2.71 15.85
CA TYR A 439 18.48 -2.43 14.41
C TYR A 439 19.68 -1.58 14.02
N ALA A 440 20.34 -1.98 12.92
CA ALA A 440 21.11 -1.10 12.05
C ALA A 440 20.24 -0.05 11.38
N ASP A 441 20.82 1.13 11.13
CA ASP A 441 20.12 2.17 10.41
C ASP A 441 19.71 1.74 8.99
N LEU A 442 20.61 1.08 8.26
CA LEU A 442 20.34 0.56 6.93
C LEU A 442 21.03 -0.79 6.72
N ALA A 443 20.25 -1.80 6.35
CA ALA A 443 20.74 -3.11 5.98
C ALA A 443 20.33 -3.45 4.54
N LEU A 444 21.30 -3.91 3.75
CA LEU A 444 21.09 -4.46 2.42
C LEU A 444 21.43 -5.95 2.46
N ILE A 445 20.42 -6.80 2.43
CA ILE A 445 20.59 -8.25 2.47
C ILE A 445 20.38 -8.80 1.06
N VAL A 446 21.40 -9.44 0.48
CA VAL A 446 21.25 -10.03 -0.85
C VAL A 446 20.15 -11.08 -0.81
N ARG A 447 19.18 -10.96 -1.72
CA ARG A 447 18.09 -11.92 -1.83
C ARG A 447 18.64 -13.34 -2.00
N PRO A 448 18.02 -14.36 -1.40
CA PRO A 448 18.51 -15.72 -1.49
C PRO A 448 18.75 -16.24 -2.93
N ASP A 449 17.88 -15.91 -3.88
CA ASP A 449 18.00 -16.26 -5.30
C ASP A 449 19.08 -15.47 -6.06
N CYS A 450 19.51 -14.35 -5.49
CA CYS A 450 20.55 -13.47 -6.03
C CYS A 450 21.94 -13.76 -5.49
N ARG A 451 22.10 -14.71 -4.54
CA ARG A 451 23.40 -15.11 -3.98
C ARG A 451 24.41 -15.67 -5.00
N LYS A 452 23.95 -16.01 -6.21
CA LYS A 452 24.79 -16.38 -7.36
C LYS A 452 25.59 -15.20 -7.94
N TYR A 453 25.17 -13.96 -7.66
CA TYR A 453 25.86 -12.76 -8.10
C TYR A 453 26.94 -12.34 -7.10
N LYS A 454 27.94 -11.59 -7.56
CA LYS A 454 29.01 -11.05 -6.71
C LYS A 454 28.55 -9.79 -5.98
N LEU A 455 27.56 -9.95 -5.12
CA LEU A 455 26.98 -8.90 -4.29
C LEU A 455 27.34 -9.15 -2.82
N PHE A 456 27.35 -8.10 -2.01
CA PHE A 456 27.66 -8.20 -0.58
C PHE A 456 26.45 -7.81 0.27
N ASP A 457 26.22 -8.56 1.34
CA ASP A 457 25.37 -8.05 2.43
C ASP A 457 26.06 -6.85 3.08
N MET A 458 25.28 -5.84 3.45
CA MET A 458 25.82 -4.63 4.07
C MET A 458 24.99 -4.14 5.22
N VAL A 459 25.69 -3.55 6.19
CA VAL A 459 25.15 -2.72 7.24
C VAL A 459 25.81 -1.36 7.15
N ILE A 460 25.01 -0.30 7.15
CA ILE A 460 25.48 1.08 7.16
C ILE A 460 24.84 1.75 8.37
N GLU A 461 25.69 2.30 9.23
CA GLU A 461 25.29 3.08 10.39
C GLU A 461 25.59 4.56 10.15
N PHE A 462 24.63 5.42 10.46
CA PHE A 462 24.73 6.85 10.27
C PHE A 462 24.91 7.57 11.60
N LYS A 463 25.54 8.74 11.55
CA LYS A 463 25.52 9.75 12.61
C LYS A 463 25.42 11.11 11.96
N TYR A 464 24.91 12.07 12.71
CA TYR A 464 24.79 13.44 12.26
C TYR A 464 25.42 14.41 13.27
N LEU A 465 26.23 15.34 12.77
CA LEU A 465 26.74 16.46 13.55
C LEU A 465 26.27 17.77 12.91
N SER A 466 25.60 18.61 13.71
CA SER A 466 25.17 19.93 13.23
C SER A 466 26.37 20.88 13.10
N LEU A 467 26.20 21.96 12.32
CA LEU A 467 27.21 23.02 12.23
C LEU A 467 27.51 23.66 13.61
N LYS A 468 26.50 23.67 14.49
CA LYS A 468 26.63 24.16 15.87
C LYS A 468 27.52 23.25 16.71
N ASP A 469 27.32 21.93 16.61
CA ASP A 469 28.13 20.95 17.35
C ASP A 469 29.58 20.93 16.87
N LEU A 470 29.78 21.24 15.59
CA LEU A 470 31.10 21.36 14.97
C LEU A 470 31.78 22.70 15.27
N GLY A 471 31.03 23.73 15.69
CA GLY A 471 31.54 25.09 15.86
C GLY A 471 32.12 25.68 14.56
N MET A 472 31.64 25.23 13.39
CA MET A 472 32.15 25.61 12.08
C MET A 472 31.00 25.95 11.13
N SER A 473 31.24 26.90 10.22
CA SER A 473 30.34 27.20 9.11
C SER A 473 30.46 26.15 7.99
N GLY A 474 29.42 26.00 7.18
CA GLY A 474 29.48 25.09 6.03
C GLY A 474 30.56 25.45 5.00
N VAL A 475 30.88 26.74 4.86
CA VAL A 475 31.98 27.20 4.00
C VAL A 475 33.34 26.69 4.51
N GLU A 476 33.56 26.67 5.82
CA GLU A 476 34.80 26.16 6.41
C GLU A 476 34.91 24.65 6.25
N LEU A 477 33.81 23.91 6.43
CA LEU A 477 33.77 22.46 6.25
C LEU A 477 34.09 22.04 4.81
N ARG A 478 33.56 22.76 3.80
CA ARG A 478 33.83 22.49 2.38
C ARG A 478 35.30 22.69 1.98
N LYS A 479 36.04 23.56 2.68
CA LYS A 479 37.46 23.82 2.41
C LYS A 479 38.41 22.80 3.05
N LYS A 480 37.95 22.05 4.06
CA LYS A 480 38.78 21.07 4.78
C LYS A 480 38.93 19.78 3.99
N THR A 481 40.09 19.14 4.10
CA THR A 481 40.29 17.81 3.53
C THR A 481 39.52 16.76 4.35
N THR A 482 39.21 15.62 3.74
CA THR A 482 38.58 14.50 4.45
C THR A 482 39.43 14.02 5.64
N GLN A 483 40.77 14.10 5.54
CA GLN A 483 41.68 13.74 6.63
C GLN A 483 41.56 14.72 7.81
N ASP A 484 41.49 16.02 7.54
CA ASP A 484 41.32 17.04 8.58
C ASP A 484 39.99 16.88 9.32
N LEU A 485 38.92 16.59 8.58
CA LEU A 485 37.59 16.37 9.15
C LEU A 485 37.55 15.09 10.00
N LYS A 486 38.18 14.00 9.53
CA LYS A 486 38.36 12.77 10.33
C LYS A 486 39.24 12.97 11.57
N ALA A 487 40.09 14.00 11.59
CA ALA A 487 40.96 14.28 12.73
C ALA A 487 40.23 14.94 13.90
N LEU A 488 39.09 15.60 13.65
CA LEU A 488 38.26 16.28 14.65
C LEU A 488 37.77 15.29 15.71
N ALA A 489 37.88 15.68 16.98
CA ALA A 489 37.55 14.82 18.12
C ALA A 489 36.09 14.34 18.08
N CYS A 490 35.13 15.25 17.86
CA CYS A 490 33.70 14.93 17.75
C CYS A 490 33.40 13.97 16.58
N VAL A 491 34.07 14.14 15.43
CA VAL A 491 33.89 13.24 14.28
C VAL A 491 34.45 11.84 14.56
N LYS A 492 35.60 11.73 15.24
CA LYS A 492 36.16 10.44 15.66
C LYS A 492 35.26 9.70 16.63
N GLU A 493 34.67 10.42 17.59
CA GLU A 493 33.74 9.86 18.56
C GLU A 493 32.52 9.26 17.85
N MET A 494 31.89 10.03 16.97
CA MET A 494 30.74 9.56 16.17
C MET A 494 31.09 8.39 15.25
N LEU A 495 32.25 8.41 14.58
CA LEU A 495 32.71 7.28 13.77
C LEU A 495 32.93 6.01 14.62
N THR A 496 33.43 6.16 15.84
CA THR A 496 33.66 5.03 16.75
C THR A 496 32.35 4.45 17.24
N ASP A 497 31.39 5.29 17.61
CA ASP A 497 30.05 4.84 18.00
C ASP A 497 29.34 4.11 16.86
N ALA A 498 29.29 4.72 15.67
CA ALA A 498 28.72 4.12 14.46
C ALA A 498 29.40 2.78 14.10
N ARG A 499 30.73 2.71 14.25
CA ARG A 499 31.49 1.47 14.06
C ARG A 499 31.02 0.38 15.02
N ASN A 500 30.93 0.68 16.32
CA ASN A 500 30.53 -0.30 17.33
C ASN A 500 29.07 -0.75 17.13
N GLN A 501 28.20 0.15 16.71
CA GLN A 501 26.80 -0.14 16.35
C GLN A 501 26.72 -1.07 15.12
N SER A 502 27.39 -0.72 14.02
CA SER A 502 27.39 -1.57 12.80
C SER A 502 27.91 -2.99 13.03
N ILE A 503 28.86 -3.21 13.95
CA ILE A 503 29.34 -4.55 14.32
C ILE A 503 28.24 -5.34 15.03
N ARG A 504 27.63 -4.77 16.08
CA ARG A 504 26.55 -5.42 16.83
C ARG A 504 25.37 -5.79 15.93
N TYR A 505 25.03 -4.92 15.00
CA TYR A 505 23.91 -5.18 14.10
C TYR A 505 24.21 -6.22 13.03
N ALA A 506 25.43 -6.24 12.51
CA ALA A 506 25.84 -7.30 11.61
C ALA A 506 25.81 -8.68 12.28
N GLU A 507 26.07 -8.77 13.59
CA GLU A 507 25.89 -10.01 14.36
C GLU A 507 24.41 -10.40 14.45
N SER A 508 23.52 -9.47 14.78
CA SER A 508 22.08 -9.74 14.84
C SER A 508 21.50 -10.19 13.49
N ILE A 509 21.88 -9.52 12.41
CA ILE A 509 21.45 -9.86 11.04
C ILE A 509 22.02 -11.21 10.61
N ALA A 510 23.27 -11.50 10.99
CA ALA A 510 23.90 -12.78 10.71
C ALA A 510 23.15 -13.95 11.36
N ASP A 511 22.73 -13.79 12.61
CA ASP A 511 21.95 -14.80 13.34
C ASP A 511 20.57 -15.02 12.69
N GLU A 512 19.90 -13.94 12.30
CA GLU A 512 18.57 -13.98 11.68
C GLU A 512 18.58 -14.65 10.30
N PHE A 513 19.46 -14.19 9.41
CA PHE A 513 19.55 -14.70 8.04
C PHE A 513 20.45 -15.93 7.90
N GLN A 514 20.96 -16.45 9.01
CA GLN A 514 21.88 -17.59 9.07
C GLN A 514 23.11 -17.44 8.15
N ILE A 515 23.61 -16.20 8.04
CA ILE A 515 24.81 -15.83 7.28
C ILE A 515 25.96 -15.50 8.23
N SER A 516 27.20 -15.52 7.76
CA SER A 516 28.31 -15.13 8.63
C SER A 516 28.40 -13.60 8.75
N HIS A 517 28.42 -13.05 9.96
CA HIS A 517 28.65 -11.60 10.18
C HIS A 517 29.98 -11.11 9.56
N LYS A 518 30.95 -12.01 9.33
CA LYS A 518 32.22 -11.70 8.66
C LYS A 518 32.06 -11.43 7.16
N GLN A 519 31.00 -11.97 6.54
CA GLN A 519 30.67 -11.75 5.13
C GLN A 519 29.91 -10.44 4.92
N ILE A 520 29.29 -9.90 5.97
CA ILE A 520 28.58 -8.62 5.96
C ILE A 520 29.59 -7.46 5.98
N LYS A 521 29.53 -6.62 4.94
CA LYS A 521 30.27 -5.36 4.85
C LYS A 521 29.65 -4.33 5.80
N LYS A 522 30.49 -3.57 6.49
CA LYS A 522 30.05 -2.69 7.57
C LYS A 522 30.61 -1.29 7.31
N TRP A 523 29.74 -0.29 7.37
CA TRP A 523 30.10 1.09 7.12
C TRP A 523 29.65 1.97 8.27
N ALA A 524 30.55 2.84 8.73
CA ALA A 524 30.22 3.96 9.59
C ALA A 524 30.19 5.23 8.75
N VAL A 525 29.11 6.01 8.80
CA VAL A 525 28.91 7.22 8.02
C VAL A 525 28.52 8.36 8.97
N VAL A 526 29.21 9.49 8.90
CA VAL A 526 28.94 10.69 9.69
C VAL A 526 28.71 11.85 8.74
N ALA A 527 27.51 12.41 8.75
CA ALA A 527 27.20 13.64 8.05
C ALA A 527 27.55 14.85 8.90
N LEU A 528 28.21 15.82 8.29
CA LEU A 528 28.57 17.10 8.89
C LEU A 528 27.68 18.17 8.27
N GLY A 529 26.53 18.42 8.89
CA GLY A 529 25.47 19.21 8.27
C GLY A 529 25.03 18.65 6.91
N PHE A 530 24.61 19.54 6.02
CA PHE A 530 24.39 19.22 4.59
C PHE A 530 25.61 19.61 3.75
N GLU A 531 26.81 19.38 4.29
CA GLU A 531 28.05 19.86 3.67
C GLU A 531 28.98 18.72 3.27
N ARG A 532 29.22 17.79 4.20
CA ARG A 532 30.23 16.73 4.03
C ARG A 532 29.75 15.40 4.59
N ILE A 533 30.16 14.32 3.94
CA ILE A 533 29.95 12.94 4.37
C ILE A 533 31.32 12.31 4.66
N ILE A 534 31.53 11.94 5.92
CA ILE A 534 32.72 11.23 6.37
C ILE A 534 32.35 9.77 6.58
N TRP A 535 33.13 8.84 6.04
CA TRP A 535 32.84 7.41 6.18
C TRP A 535 34.07 6.57 6.47
N GLN A 536 33.85 5.39 7.02
CA GLN A 536 34.87 4.39 7.31
C GLN A 536 34.34 2.98 7.04
N ASP A 537 35.16 2.17 6.35
CA ASP A 537 34.99 0.71 6.27
C ASP A 537 35.36 0.09 7.63
N VAL A 538 34.47 -0.71 8.18
CA VAL A 538 34.67 -1.44 9.44
C VAL A 538 35.16 -2.85 9.12
N ILE A 539 36.48 -2.96 8.98
CA ILE A 539 37.15 -4.23 8.70
C ILE A 539 37.17 -5.10 9.96
N SER A 540 36.69 -6.34 9.84
CA SER A 540 36.59 -7.37 10.89
C SER A 540 37.92 -7.84 11.52
N HIS A 541 39.05 -7.19 11.21
CA HIS A 541 40.42 -7.62 11.59
C HIS A 541 41.15 -6.67 12.56
N GLN A 542 40.43 -5.74 13.19
CA GLN A 542 40.97 -4.95 14.31
C GLN A 542 40.09 -5.16 15.54
N LEU A 543 40.28 -6.32 16.18
CA LEU A 543 40.06 -6.55 17.59
C LEU A 543 41.35 -7.13 18.16
#